data_AF-R8BNV2-F1
#
_entry.id   AF-R8BNV2-F1
#
_cell.length_a   1.000
_cell.length_b   1.000
_cell.length_c   1.000
_cell.angle_alpha   90.00
_cell.angle_beta   90.00
_cell.angle_gamma   90.00
#
_symmetry.space_group_name_H-M   'P 1'
#
loop_
_entity.id
_entity.type
_entity.pdbx_description
1 polymer ?
#
loop_
_entity_poly.entity_id
_entity_poly.type
_entity_poly.pdbx_seq_one_letter_code
_entity_poly.pdbx_strand_id
1 'polypeptide(L)'
;MTEEILDHFYGAGGNFIDTANLYQDGESEAWLGDWMASRGVRQQMIIATKYTGNYSRVDEKVQIRSNYGGNSAKSLRDSMEFSLKNLKTDYIDILYVHWWDCTTSISELMQSLNQMVLAGKVLYLGISDTPAWFVTRANEYARNHGLRPFVVYQGKWSAANRDFEREIIPMVKYEGMALAPWGTLGAGQFKTDEQRKQGGRTGRAPTERDIQVSRVLESIAVRKNTLLTSVALAYVMHKTPYVFPIVGGRKIEHLQANIEALSLALTPEEVQEIEDAYPFELGFPLNFIYGEKLPQHPSIVRVLENGSHYDYVSEPKSIEAQRST
;
A
#
# COMPACT_ATOMS: atom_id res chain seq x y z
N MET A 1 -19.13 12.19 11.88
CA MET A 1 -17.66 12.13 11.66
C MET A 1 -17.23 11.03 10.70
N THR A 2 -17.36 9.72 10.99
CA THR A 2 -16.91 8.67 10.05
C THR A 2 -17.69 8.71 8.73
N GLU A 3 -19.03 8.72 8.77
CA GLU A 3 -19.86 8.81 7.56
C GLU A 3 -19.63 10.11 6.78
N GLU A 4 -19.39 11.24 7.46
CA GLU A 4 -19.14 12.52 6.79
C GLU A 4 -17.84 12.50 5.95
N ILE A 5 -16.80 11.81 6.43
CA ILE A 5 -15.56 11.64 5.68
C ILE A 5 -15.79 10.74 4.46
N LEU A 6 -16.57 9.66 4.62
CA LEU A 6 -16.92 8.76 3.52
C LEU A 6 -17.81 9.45 2.48
N ASP A 7 -18.81 10.21 2.91
CA ASP A 7 -19.68 11.01 2.06
C ASP A 7 -18.85 12.07 1.29
N HIS A 8 -17.88 12.71 1.94
CA HIS A 8 -16.98 13.65 1.26
C HIS A 8 -16.06 12.97 0.24
N PHE A 9 -15.46 11.83 0.60
CA PHE A 9 -14.63 11.04 -0.31
C PHE A 9 -15.39 10.61 -1.57
N TYR A 10 -16.58 10.05 -1.37
CA TYR A 10 -17.46 9.63 -2.45
C TYR A 10 -17.91 10.83 -3.31
N GLY A 11 -18.34 11.93 -2.68
CA GLY A 11 -18.74 13.15 -3.36
C GLY A 11 -17.62 13.81 -4.17
N ALA A 12 -16.35 13.59 -3.80
CA ALA A 12 -15.18 14.02 -4.56
C ALA A 12 -14.79 13.06 -5.71
N GLY A 13 -15.58 12.01 -5.97
CA GLY A 13 -15.32 11.01 -7.01
C GLY A 13 -14.46 9.83 -6.56
N GLY A 14 -14.16 9.72 -5.26
CA GLY A 14 -13.42 8.60 -4.69
C GLY A 14 -14.25 7.32 -4.64
N ASN A 15 -13.67 6.20 -5.05
CA ASN A 15 -14.36 4.91 -5.08
C ASN A 15 -13.58 3.74 -4.46
N PHE A 16 -12.30 3.90 -4.11
CA PHE A 16 -11.48 2.84 -3.53
C PHE A 16 -11.33 3.00 -2.01
N ILE A 17 -11.78 2.02 -1.23
CA ILE A 17 -11.69 2.03 0.23
C ILE A 17 -11.04 0.74 0.71
N ASP A 18 -10.01 0.88 1.54
CA ASP A 18 -9.27 -0.20 2.18
C ASP A 18 -9.64 -0.31 3.66
N THR A 19 -9.95 -1.54 4.10
CA THR A 19 -10.22 -1.90 5.50
C THR A 19 -9.57 -3.26 5.82
N ALA A 20 -9.78 -3.83 7.00
CA ALA A 20 -9.38 -5.20 7.33
C ALA A 20 -10.30 -5.79 8.41
N ASN A 21 -10.42 -7.11 8.43
CA ASN A 21 -11.21 -7.83 9.44
C ASN A 21 -10.80 -7.54 10.90
N LEU A 22 -9.52 -7.22 11.11
CA LEU A 22 -8.96 -6.95 12.44
C LEU A 22 -9.04 -5.48 12.86
N TYR A 23 -9.31 -4.55 11.93
CA TYR A 23 -9.30 -3.12 12.23
C TYR A 23 -10.44 -2.79 13.18
N GLN A 24 -10.06 -2.34 14.39
CA GLN A 24 -10.97 -2.12 15.51
C GLN A 24 -11.90 -3.31 15.74
N ASP A 25 -11.32 -4.52 15.72
CA ASP A 25 -12.07 -5.75 16.02
C ASP A 25 -13.27 -5.98 15.09
N GLY A 26 -13.18 -5.50 13.85
CA GLY A 26 -14.21 -5.62 12.81
C GLY A 26 -15.15 -4.42 12.70
N GLU A 27 -15.08 -3.44 13.60
CA GLU A 27 -15.92 -2.25 13.54
C GLU A 27 -15.73 -1.44 12.25
N SER A 28 -14.50 -1.40 11.73
CA SER A 28 -14.19 -0.69 10.47
C SER A 28 -15.00 -1.23 9.30
N GLU A 29 -15.11 -2.55 9.17
CA GLU A 29 -15.94 -3.19 8.14
C GLU A 29 -17.43 -2.96 8.38
N ALA A 30 -17.87 -3.03 9.65
CA ALA A 30 -19.27 -2.82 10.01
C ALA A 30 -19.74 -1.39 9.66
N TRP A 31 -18.97 -0.37 10.04
CA TRP A 31 -19.28 1.02 9.71
C TRP A 31 -19.31 1.27 8.20
N LEU A 32 -18.37 0.67 7.46
CA LEU A 32 -18.33 0.78 6.01
C LEU A 32 -19.54 0.10 5.35
N GLY A 33 -19.92 -1.09 5.84
CA GLY A 33 -21.10 -1.81 5.39
C GLY A 33 -22.40 -1.06 5.67
N ASP A 34 -22.55 -0.49 6.87
CA ASP A 34 -23.67 0.37 7.25
C ASP A 34 -23.77 1.60 6.34
N TRP A 35 -22.65 2.29 6.13
CA TRP A 35 -22.59 3.46 5.25
C TRP A 35 -22.99 3.11 3.81
N MET A 36 -22.37 2.08 3.20
CA MET A 36 -22.68 1.67 1.83
C MET A 36 -24.14 1.26 1.66
N ALA A 37 -24.69 0.51 2.61
CA ALA A 37 -26.08 0.06 2.58
C ALA A 37 -27.05 1.25 2.71
N SER A 38 -26.77 2.19 3.61
CA SER A 38 -27.62 3.37 3.81
C SER A 38 -27.65 4.32 2.62
N ARG A 39 -26.55 4.40 1.85
CA ARG A 39 -26.43 5.26 0.66
C ARG A 39 -26.75 4.55 -0.65
N GLY A 40 -26.83 3.22 -0.65
CA GLY A 40 -27.08 2.42 -1.86
C GLY A 40 -25.94 2.48 -2.88
N VAL A 41 -24.69 2.60 -2.41
CA VAL A 41 -23.51 2.87 -3.27
C VAL A 41 -22.60 1.66 -3.47
N ARG A 42 -22.89 0.48 -2.90
CA ARG A 42 -21.98 -0.69 -2.92
C ARG A 42 -21.41 -1.00 -4.31
N GLN A 43 -22.23 -0.98 -5.37
CA GLN A 43 -21.82 -1.30 -6.75
C GLN A 43 -20.93 -0.23 -7.39
N GLN A 44 -20.84 0.96 -6.81
CA GLN A 44 -20.00 2.06 -7.27
C GLN A 44 -18.62 2.05 -6.61
N MET A 45 -18.45 1.24 -5.55
CA MET A 45 -17.25 1.22 -4.72
C MET A 45 -16.39 0.00 -5.00
N ILE A 46 -15.08 0.19 -4.97
CA ILE A 46 -14.06 -0.85 -4.93
C ILE A 46 -13.66 -1.04 -3.47
N ILE A 47 -14.12 -2.14 -2.87
CA ILE A 47 -13.87 -2.46 -1.46
C ILE A 47 -12.74 -3.47 -1.35
N ALA A 48 -11.67 -3.03 -0.69
CA ALA A 48 -10.57 -3.88 -0.27
C ALA A 48 -10.70 -4.25 1.20
N THR A 49 -10.59 -5.53 1.51
CA THR A 49 -10.39 -6.00 2.90
C THR A 49 -9.28 -7.04 2.95
N LYS A 50 -8.94 -7.47 4.17
CA LYS A 50 -7.81 -8.36 4.43
C LYS A 50 -8.21 -9.42 5.44
N TYR A 51 -7.70 -10.63 5.22
CA TYR A 51 -7.69 -11.70 6.22
C TYR A 51 -6.24 -12.01 6.60
N THR A 52 -6.05 -12.86 7.61
CA THR A 52 -4.80 -13.27 8.30
C THR A 52 -4.79 -12.79 9.75
N GLY A 53 -5.33 -11.60 10.02
CA GLY A 53 -5.49 -11.09 11.37
C GLY A 53 -6.53 -11.87 12.17
N ASN A 54 -6.26 -12.06 13.47
CA ASN A 54 -7.23 -12.63 14.40
C ASN A 54 -8.33 -11.61 14.73
N TYR A 55 -9.44 -11.67 14.01
CA TYR A 55 -10.60 -10.80 14.21
C TYR A 55 -11.40 -11.12 15.49
N SER A 56 -11.11 -12.24 16.14
CA SER A 56 -11.80 -12.68 17.37
C SER A 56 -10.94 -12.50 18.63
N ARG A 57 -9.93 -11.63 18.59
CA ARG A 57 -8.96 -11.47 19.70
C ARG A 57 -9.63 -11.02 21.01
N VAL A 58 -10.69 -10.22 20.92
CA VAL A 58 -11.41 -9.66 22.09
C VAL A 58 -12.71 -10.38 22.43
N ASP A 59 -13.16 -11.37 21.63
CA ASP A 59 -14.41 -12.10 21.92
C ASP A 59 -14.17 -13.11 23.05
N GLU A 60 -14.68 -12.82 24.24
CA GLU A 60 -14.57 -13.66 25.44
C GLU A 60 -15.25 -15.04 25.28
N LYS A 61 -16.20 -15.18 24.35
CA LYS A 61 -16.92 -16.44 24.11
C LYS A 61 -16.08 -17.45 23.35
N VAL A 62 -15.03 -17.01 22.65
CA VAL A 62 -14.17 -17.88 21.86
C VAL A 62 -13.10 -18.50 22.75
N GLN A 63 -13.19 -19.81 22.97
CA GLN A 63 -12.21 -20.54 23.80
C GLN A 63 -10.92 -20.86 23.05
N ILE A 64 -11.02 -21.32 21.79
CA ILE A 64 -9.87 -21.73 20.97
C ILE A 64 -9.73 -20.77 19.79
N ARG A 65 -8.63 -19.99 19.76
CA ARG A 65 -8.41 -18.91 18.78
C ARG A 65 -7.41 -19.24 17.67
N SER A 66 -6.79 -20.42 17.69
CA SER A 66 -5.71 -20.77 16.75
C SER A 66 -6.09 -20.70 15.27
N ASN A 67 -7.37 -20.84 14.96
CA ASN A 67 -7.88 -20.84 13.58
C ASN A 67 -8.55 -19.52 13.15
N TYR A 68 -8.59 -18.49 14.01
CA TYR A 68 -9.20 -17.19 13.70
C TYR A 68 -8.26 -16.23 12.98
N GLY A 69 -7.01 -16.65 12.73
CA GLY A 69 -6.01 -15.91 11.96
C GLY A 69 -5.05 -16.87 11.24
N GLY A 70 -4.06 -16.31 10.55
CA GLY A 70 -3.16 -17.05 9.66
C GLY A 70 -3.68 -17.15 8.22
N ASN A 71 -2.86 -17.72 7.36
CA ASN A 71 -3.11 -17.83 5.92
C ASN A 71 -3.85 -19.13 5.54
N SER A 72 -4.13 -20.02 6.51
CA SER A 72 -4.71 -21.36 6.27
C SER A 72 -6.12 -21.31 5.68
N ALA A 73 -6.51 -22.40 5.01
CA ALA A 73 -7.85 -22.52 4.41
C ALA A 73 -8.98 -22.32 5.43
N LYS A 74 -8.80 -22.79 6.67
CA LYS A 74 -9.78 -22.62 7.76
C LYS A 74 -9.95 -21.16 8.16
N SER A 75 -8.83 -20.44 8.34
CA SER A 75 -8.87 -19.02 8.70
C SER A 75 -9.47 -18.17 7.59
N LEU A 76 -9.13 -18.45 6.33
CA LEU A 76 -9.71 -17.78 5.17
C LEU A 76 -11.22 -17.96 5.12
N ARG A 77 -11.73 -19.19 5.24
CA ARG A 77 -13.17 -19.48 5.21
C ARG A 77 -13.93 -18.66 6.25
N ASP A 78 -13.49 -18.70 7.50
CA ASP A 78 -14.20 -18.04 8.59
C ASP A 78 -14.08 -16.50 8.49
N SER A 79 -12.90 -15.99 8.13
CA SER A 79 -12.67 -14.55 7.94
C SER A 79 -13.52 -13.99 6.81
N MET A 80 -13.73 -14.75 5.74
CA MET A 80 -14.60 -14.34 4.62
C MET A 80 -16.06 -14.24 5.04
N GLU A 81 -16.57 -15.21 5.80
CA GLU A 81 -17.95 -15.17 6.31
C GLU A 81 -18.16 -13.96 7.24
N PHE A 82 -17.18 -13.69 8.10
CA PHE A 82 -17.19 -12.52 8.98
C PHE A 82 -17.17 -11.20 8.20
N SER A 83 -16.24 -11.05 7.25
CA SER A 83 -16.04 -9.80 6.51
C SER A 83 -17.24 -9.47 5.62
N LEU A 84 -17.79 -10.46 4.89
CA LEU A 84 -18.98 -10.27 4.04
C LEU A 84 -20.21 -9.84 4.86
N LYS A 85 -20.40 -10.44 6.04
CA LYS A 85 -21.48 -10.07 6.96
C LYS A 85 -21.34 -8.61 7.43
N ASN A 86 -20.15 -8.20 7.85
CA ASN A 86 -19.91 -6.84 8.35
C ASN A 86 -20.02 -5.79 7.24
N LEU A 87 -19.46 -6.09 6.06
CA LEU A 87 -19.53 -5.22 4.88
C LEU A 87 -20.92 -5.20 4.22
N LYS A 88 -21.86 -6.05 4.67
CA LYS A 88 -23.23 -6.17 4.15
C LYS A 88 -23.27 -6.36 2.63
N THR A 89 -22.40 -7.24 2.14
CA THR A 89 -22.26 -7.55 0.71
C THR A 89 -21.95 -9.03 0.51
N ASP A 90 -22.16 -9.52 -0.70
CA ASP A 90 -21.94 -10.89 -1.15
C ASP A 90 -20.58 -11.09 -1.83
N TYR A 91 -19.86 -10.01 -2.17
CA TYR A 91 -18.53 -10.05 -2.77
C TYR A 91 -17.58 -8.97 -2.24
N ILE A 92 -16.28 -9.25 -2.32
CA ILE A 92 -15.17 -8.33 -2.06
C ILE A 92 -14.45 -8.07 -3.39
N ASP A 93 -14.14 -6.80 -3.67
CA ASP A 93 -13.43 -6.44 -4.91
C ASP A 93 -11.98 -6.92 -4.84
N ILE A 94 -11.25 -6.55 -3.78
CA ILE A 94 -9.86 -6.97 -3.57
C ILE A 94 -9.72 -7.61 -2.18
N LEU A 95 -9.39 -8.91 -2.14
CA LEU A 95 -9.02 -9.58 -0.89
C LEU A 95 -7.50 -9.61 -0.76
N TYR A 96 -6.96 -8.98 0.29
CA TYR A 96 -5.55 -9.07 0.63
C TYR A 96 -5.26 -10.23 1.58
N VAL A 97 -4.20 -10.98 1.29
CA VAL A 97 -3.42 -11.67 2.32
C VAL A 97 -2.65 -10.58 3.10
N HIS A 98 -3.02 -10.32 4.36
CA HIS A 98 -2.51 -9.15 5.10
C HIS A 98 -1.01 -9.20 5.41
N TRP A 99 -0.49 -10.39 5.73
CA TRP A 99 0.94 -10.68 5.80
C TRP A 99 1.14 -12.17 5.59
N TRP A 100 2.33 -12.56 5.14
CA TRP A 100 2.68 -13.97 5.08
C TRP A 100 3.03 -14.50 6.47
N ASP A 101 2.39 -15.61 6.87
CA ASP A 101 2.52 -16.19 8.21
C ASP A 101 3.62 -17.25 8.34
N CYS A 102 4.30 -17.60 7.24
CA CYS A 102 5.32 -18.66 7.17
C CYS A 102 4.85 -20.09 7.55
N THR A 103 3.55 -20.30 7.77
CA THR A 103 2.99 -21.60 8.20
C THR A 103 2.17 -22.28 7.12
N THR A 104 1.56 -21.50 6.22
CA THR A 104 0.71 -22.03 5.14
C THR A 104 1.52 -22.22 3.86
N SER A 105 1.40 -23.38 3.22
CA SER A 105 2.07 -23.64 1.95
C SER A 105 1.48 -22.79 0.81
N ILE A 106 2.30 -22.44 -0.20
CA ILE A 106 1.83 -21.71 -1.39
C ILE A 106 0.67 -22.45 -2.08
N SER A 107 0.76 -23.77 -2.17
CA SER A 107 -0.28 -24.60 -2.80
C SER A 107 -1.62 -24.47 -2.07
N GLU A 108 -1.64 -24.65 -0.75
CA GLU A 108 -2.86 -24.48 0.05
C GLU A 108 -3.39 -23.05 -0.06
N LEU A 109 -2.52 -22.05 0.08
CA LEU A 109 -2.89 -20.65 0.02
C LEU A 109 -3.58 -20.30 -1.31
N MET A 110 -2.92 -20.58 -2.43
CA MET A 110 -3.41 -20.19 -3.75
C MET A 110 -4.65 -20.99 -4.16
N GLN A 111 -4.73 -22.28 -3.82
CA GLN A 111 -5.95 -23.07 -4.06
C GLN A 111 -7.14 -22.53 -3.25
N SER A 112 -6.92 -22.20 -1.98
CA SER A 112 -8.00 -21.70 -1.10
C SER A 112 -8.48 -20.31 -1.52
N LEU A 113 -7.57 -19.41 -1.91
CA LEU A 113 -7.92 -18.11 -2.48
C LEU A 113 -8.70 -18.26 -3.78
N ASN A 114 -8.24 -19.14 -4.68
CA ASN A 114 -8.92 -19.37 -5.95
C ASN A 114 -10.33 -19.94 -5.77
N GLN A 115 -10.58 -20.77 -4.75
CA GLN A 115 -11.93 -21.22 -4.40
C GLN A 115 -12.85 -20.05 -4.05
N MET A 116 -12.36 -19.01 -3.36
CA MET A 116 -13.17 -17.81 -3.07
C MET A 116 -13.49 -17.01 -4.33
N VAL A 117 -12.54 -16.96 -5.27
CA VAL A 117 -12.74 -16.34 -6.59
C VAL A 117 -13.78 -17.10 -7.42
N LEU A 118 -13.65 -18.42 -7.53
CA LEU A 118 -14.60 -19.27 -8.26
C LEU A 118 -16.00 -19.26 -7.64
N ALA A 119 -16.09 -19.09 -6.32
CA ALA A 119 -17.36 -18.92 -5.62
C ALA A 119 -18.01 -17.53 -5.81
N GLY A 120 -17.36 -16.61 -6.54
CA GLY A 120 -17.86 -15.25 -6.77
C GLY A 120 -17.76 -14.32 -5.54
N LYS A 121 -17.11 -14.77 -4.47
CA LYS A 121 -16.98 -13.99 -3.22
C LYS A 121 -15.84 -12.97 -3.27
N VAL A 122 -14.89 -13.14 -4.19
CA VAL A 122 -13.72 -12.29 -4.36
C VAL A 122 -13.48 -12.06 -5.85
N LEU A 123 -13.28 -10.83 -6.28
CA LEU A 123 -13.03 -10.52 -7.69
C LEU A 123 -11.52 -10.56 -8.02
N TYR A 124 -10.71 -9.95 -7.16
CA TYR A 124 -9.26 -9.78 -7.31
C TYR A 124 -8.51 -10.13 -6.03
N LEU A 125 -7.26 -10.57 -6.18
CA LEU A 125 -6.39 -10.93 -5.07
C LEU A 125 -5.30 -9.89 -4.90
N GLY A 126 -5.09 -9.47 -3.66
CA GLY A 126 -3.95 -8.66 -3.24
C GLY A 126 -3.08 -9.40 -2.22
N ILE A 127 -1.86 -8.90 -2.02
CA ILE A 127 -0.98 -9.39 -0.96
C ILE A 127 -0.30 -8.20 -0.28
N SER A 128 -0.10 -8.30 1.03
CA SER A 128 0.51 -7.25 1.82
C SER A 128 1.68 -7.78 2.64
N ASP A 129 2.64 -6.91 2.91
CA ASP A 129 3.75 -7.13 3.85
C ASP A 129 4.40 -8.53 3.74
N THR A 130 4.71 -8.94 2.51
CA THR A 130 5.19 -10.28 2.16
C THR A 130 6.47 -10.19 1.32
N PRO A 131 7.51 -11.02 1.58
CA PRO A 131 8.74 -10.99 0.79
C PRO A 131 8.52 -11.19 -0.72
N ALA A 132 9.26 -10.44 -1.54
CA ALA A 132 9.17 -10.49 -3.01
C ALA A 132 9.29 -11.91 -3.60
N TRP A 133 10.22 -12.72 -3.09
CA TRP A 133 10.42 -14.10 -3.55
C TRP A 133 9.18 -14.97 -3.31
N PHE A 134 8.41 -14.72 -2.25
CA PHE A 134 7.22 -15.50 -1.96
C PHE A 134 6.09 -15.11 -2.93
N VAL A 135 5.90 -13.81 -3.15
CA VAL A 135 4.89 -13.28 -4.08
C VAL A 135 5.11 -13.82 -5.49
N THR A 136 6.33 -13.73 -6.00
CA THR A 136 6.70 -14.27 -7.33
C THR A 136 6.44 -15.77 -7.43
N ARG A 137 6.84 -16.56 -6.42
CA ARG A 137 6.54 -18.00 -6.38
C ARG A 137 5.05 -18.32 -6.32
N ALA A 138 4.26 -17.52 -5.61
CA ALA A 138 2.82 -17.71 -5.50
C ALA A 138 2.09 -17.38 -6.82
N ASN A 139 2.48 -16.27 -7.47
CA ASN A 139 1.95 -15.91 -8.78
C ASN A 139 2.38 -16.92 -9.86
N GLU A 140 3.62 -17.41 -9.81
CA GLU A 140 4.09 -18.46 -10.70
C GLU A 140 3.31 -19.76 -10.51
N TYR A 141 3.06 -20.15 -9.26
CA TYR A 141 2.19 -21.29 -8.97
C TYR A 141 0.78 -21.08 -9.55
N ALA A 142 0.20 -19.88 -9.40
CA ALA A 142 -1.11 -19.57 -9.94
C ALA A 142 -1.16 -19.70 -11.47
N ARG A 143 -0.19 -19.11 -12.18
CA ARG A 143 -0.08 -19.22 -13.65
C ARG A 143 0.00 -20.68 -14.10
N ASN A 144 0.84 -21.48 -13.45
CA ASN A 144 1.07 -22.88 -13.83
C ASN A 144 -0.13 -23.80 -13.54
N HIS A 145 -1.07 -23.39 -12.68
CA HIS A 145 -2.25 -24.17 -12.30
C HIS A 145 -3.57 -23.53 -12.75
N GLY A 146 -3.53 -22.48 -13.58
CA GLY A 146 -4.73 -21.78 -14.04
C GLY A 146 -5.54 -21.11 -12.94
N LEU A 147 -4.87 -20.67 -11.86
CA LEU A 147 -5.49 -19.97 -10.74
C LEU A 147 -5.36 -18.45 -10.91
N ARG A 148 -6.20 -17.69 -10.21
CA ARG A 148 -6.06 -16.22 -10.16
C ARG A 148 -4.75 -15.83 -9.44
N PRO A 149 -3.87 -15.00 -10.04
CA PRO A 149 -2.69 -14.46 -9.37
C PRO A 149 -3.03 -13.24 -8.51
N PHE A 150 -2.07 -12.80 -7.70
CA PHE A 150 -2.12 -11.48 -7.05
C PHE A 150 -1.92 -10.38 -8.09
N VAL A 151 -2.72 -9.32 -8.01
CA VAL A 151 -2.69 -8.18 -8.95
C VAL A 151 -2.28 -6.86 -8.30
N VAL A 152 -2.22 -6.81 -6.96
CA VAL A 152 -1.83 -5.62 -6.21
C VAL A 152 -1.05 -6.00 -4.96
N TYR A 153 0.00 -5.23 -4.69
CA TYR A 153 0.82 -5.36 -3.50
C TYR A 153 0.62 -4.15 -2.58
N GLN A 154 0.29 -4.38 -1.30
CA GLN A 154 0.21 -3.35 -0.27
C GLN A 154 1.41 -3.44 0.69
N GLY A 155 2.01 -2.31 1.07
CA GLY A 155 3.15 -2.34 1.99
C GLY A 155 3.63 -0.98 2.44
N LYS A 156 4.51 -0.98 3.45
CA LYS A 156 5.06 0.25 4.02
C LYS A 156 6.00 0.96 3.05
N TRP A 157 5.65 2.16 2.63
CA TRP A 157 6.54 2.98 1.81
C TRP A 157 6.28 4.47 1.99
N SER A 158 7.35 5.23 2.21
CA SER A 158 7.33 6.69 2.25
C SER A 158 8.72 7.23 1.91
N ALA A 159 8.84 8.54 1.75
CA ALA A 159 10.12 9.21 1.57
C ALA A 159 11.16 8.88 2.67
N ALA A 160 10.72 8.56 3.91
CA ALA A 160 11.61 8.17 5.01
C ALA A 160 11.78 6.65 5.19
N ASN A 161 10.95 5.83 4.55
CA ASN A 161 11.00 4.38 4.59
C ASN A 161 11.01 3.82 3.17
N ARG A 162 12.21 3.73 2.59
CA ARG A 162 12.45 3.37 1.18
C ARG A 162 12.85 1.91 0.95
N ASP A 163 12.72 1.03 1.95
CA ASP A 163 13.08 -0.40 1.83
C ASP A 163 12.35 -1.10 0.67
N PHE A 164 11.14 -0.61 0.37
CA PHE A 164 10.31 -1.03 -0.75
C PHE A 164 11.00 -0.98 -2.11
N GLU A 165 11.91 -0.02 -2.28
CA GLU A 165 12.59 0.26 -3.55
C GLU A 165 13.61 -0.81 -3.92
N ARG A 166 14.06 -1.64 -2.96
CA ARG A 166 15.06 -2.69 -3.20
C ARG A 166 14.53 -3.85 -4.02
N GLU A 167 13.37 -4.39 -3.62
CA GLU A 167 12.87 -5.68 -4.12
C GLU A 167 11.39 -5.63 -4.47
N ILE A 168 10.56 -4.85 -3.78
CA ILE A 168 9.12 -4.85 -4.01
C ILE A 168 8.78 -4.10 -5.30
N ILE A 169 9.34 -2.91 -5.51
CA ILE A 169 9.13 -2.16 -6.77
C ILE A 169 9.59 -2.97 -8.00
N PRO A 170 10.80 -3.56 -8.02
CA PRO A 170 11.18 -4.44 -9.13
C PRO A 170 10.23 -5.63 -9.31
N MET A 171 9.83 -6.28 -8.21
CA MET A 171 8.93 -7.44 -8.25
C MET A 171 7.57 -7.08 -8.87
N VAL A 172 6.91 -6.01 -8.42
CA VAL A 172 5.58 -5.66 -8.96
C VAL A 172 5.64 -5.25 -10.42
N LYS A 173 6.73 -4.60 -10.86
CA LYS A 173 6.94 -4.28 -12.28
C LYS A 173 7.01 -5.56 -13.12
N TYR A 174 7.76 -6.55 -12.65
CA TYR A 174 7.94 -7.83 -13.35
C TYR A 174 6.67 -8.69 -13.34
N GLU A 175 5.94 -8.70 -12.23
CA GLU A 175 4.69 -9.44 -12.05
C GLU A 175 3.47 -8.72 -12.65
N GLY A 176 3.63 -7.48 -13.14
CA GLY A 176 2.54 -6.68 -13.71
C GLY A 176 1.50 -6.26 -12.66
N MET A 177 1.93 -6.00 -11.43
CA MET A 177 1.07 -5.69 -10.28
C MET A 177 1.03 -4.19 -9.99
N ALA A 178 -0.10 -3.73 -9.45
CA ALA A 178 -0.23 -2.40 -8.86
C ALA A 178 0.36 -2.32 -7.44
N LEU A 179 0.59 -1.11 -6.94
CA LEU A 179 1.03 -0.84 -5.57
C LEU A 179 -0.03 -0.05 -4.81
N ALA A 180 -0.33 -0.47 -3.58
CA ALA A 180 -1.18 0.27 -2.65
C ALA A 180 -0.42 0.58 -1.36
N PRO A 181 0.57 1.49 -1.36
CA PRO A 181 1.44 1.68 -0.21
C PRO A 181 0.71 2.32 0.98
N TRP A 182 1.01 1.85 2.19
CA TRP A 182 0.54 2.44 3.44
C TRP A 182 1.66 3.23 4.14
N GLY A 183 1.27 4.16 5.02
CA GLY A 183 2.22 4.94 5.81
C GLY A 183 2.98 6.01 5.03
N THR A 184 2.47 6.39 3.85
CA THR A 184 3.08 7.31 2.89
C THR A 184 3.35 8.70 3.47
N LEU A 185 2.55 9.13 4.44
CA LEU A 185 2.71 10.39 5.19
C LEU A 185 3.60 10.26 6.44
N GLY A 186 4.50 9.27 6.48
CA GLY A 186 5.45 9.07 7.57
C GLY A 186 4.79 8.79 8.92
N ALA A 187 3.60 8.17 8.94
CA ALA A 187 2.77 7.99 10.15
C ALA A 187 2.51 9.31 10.91
N GLY A 188 2.39 10.43 10.18
CA GLY A 188 2.18 11.76 10.75
C GLY A 188 3.43 12.40 11.33
N GLN A 189 4.63 11.87 11.05
CA GLN A 189 5.91 12.46 11.48
C GLN A 189 6.45 13.52 10.52
N PHE A 190 5.92 13.57 9.29
CA PHE A 190 6.22 14.66 8.36
C PHE A 190 5.54 15.94 8.86
N LYS A 191 6.33 16.78 9.52
CA LYS A 191 5.94 18.01 10.19
C LYS A 191 7.06 19.04 10.09
N THR A 192 6.71 20.32 10.10
CA THR A 192 7.69 21.41 10.19
C THR A 192 8.37 21.44 11.56
N ASP A 193 9.53 22.09 11.66
CA ASP A 193 10.23 22.26 12.95
C ASP A 193 9.35 23.03 13.96
N GLU A 194 8.52 23.98 13.50
CA GLU A 194 7.55 24.71 14.34
C GLU A 194 6.43 23.80 14.84
N GLN A 195 5.82 23.00 13.96
CA GLN A 195 4.76 22.05 14.32
C GLN A 195 5.26 21.01 15.33
N ARG A 196 6.54 20.62 15.27
CA ARG A 196 7.13 19.72 16.28
C ARG A 196 7.28 20.40 17.63
N LYS A 197 7.65 21.68 17.68
CA LYS A 197 7.78 22.46 18.94
C LYS A 197 6.45 22.71 19.63
N GLN A 198 5.38 22.93 18.86
CA GLN A 198 4.02 23.17 19.39
C GLN A 198 3.41 21.93 20.05
N GLY A 199 3.99 20.75 19.84
CA GLY A 199 3.47 19.49 20.35
C GLY A 199 2.24 19.00 19.58
N GLY A 200 1.90 17.73 19.75
CA GLY A 200 0.74 17.09 19.10
C GLY A 200 0.70 15.58 19.39
N ARG A 201 -0.46 14.94 19.17
CA ARG A 201 -0.73 13.56 19.63
C ARG A 201 0.37 12.53 19.32
N THR A 202 0.80 11.86 20.39
CA THR A 202 1.03 10.41 20.61
C THR A 202 1.15 9.53 19.36
N GLY A 203 2.23 9.69 18.61
CA GLY A 203 2.77 8.66 17.72
C GLY A 203 4.09 8.14 18.27
N ARG A 204 4.79 7.30 17.51
CA ARG A 204 6.21 7.06 17.77
C ARG A 204 6.98 8.39 17.70
N ALA A 205 8.08 8.50 18.43
CA ALA A 205 8.99 9.62 18.26
C ALA A 205 9.49 9.70 16.80
N PRO A 206 9.68 10.92 16.25
CA PRO A 206 10.30 11.07 14.95
C PRO A 206 11.72 10.50 15.01
N THR A 207 12.09 9.75 13.98
CA THR A 207 13.48 9.34 13.76
C THR A 207 14.25 10.48 13.10
N GLU A 208 15.57 10.39 13.10
CA GLU A 208 16.42 11.32 12.37
C GLU A 208 16.04 11.39 10.88
N ARG A 209 15.75 10.24 10.25
CA ARG A 209 15.28 10.19 8.86
C ARG A 209 13.96 10.94 8.67
N ASP A 210 13.01 10.82 9.60
CA ASP A 210 11.74 11.58 9.50
C ASP A 210 12.01 13.09 9.53
N ILE A 211 12.93 13.56 10.37
CA ILE A 211 13.27 14.98 10.50
C ILE A 211 13.96 15.51 9.24
N GLN A 212 14.98 14.80 8.74
CA GLN A 212 15.74 15.15 7.54
C GLN A 212 14.81 15.24 6.32
N VAL A 213 14.01 14.20 6.09
CA VAL A 213 13.03 14.17 4.99
C VAL A 213 12.00 15.27 5.14
N SER A 214 11.46 15.53 6.34
CA SER A 214 10.48 16.59 6.54
C SER A 214 11.00 17.96 6.12
N ARG A 215 12.27 18.28 6.39
CA ARG A 215 12.87 19.58 6.04
C ARG A 215 12.97 19.76 4.52
N VAL A 216 13.33 18.68 3.80
CA VAL A 216 13.37 18.70 2.34
C VAL A 216 11.96 18.83 1.75
N LEU A 217 11.00 18.06 2.28
CA LEU A 217 9.60 18.15 1.87
C LEU A 217 9.04 19.56 2.11
N GLU A 218 9.36 20.18 3.24
CA GLU A 218 8.97 21.56 3.57
C GLU A 218 9.57 22.57 2.58
N SER A 219 10.87 22.45 2.26
CA SER A 219 11.53 23.30 1.26
C SER A 219 10.85 23.24 -0.12
N ILE A 220 10.53 22.04 -0.60
CA ILE A 220 9.78 21.84 -1.86
C ILE A 220 8.36 22.40 -1.76
N ALA A 221 7.69 22.15 -0.62
CA ALA A 221 6.33 22.61 -0.40
C ALA A 221 6.21 24.14 -0.44
N VAL A 222 7.19 24.86 0.15
CA VAL A 222 7.28 26.33 0.08
C VAL A 222 7.44 26.79 -1.37
N ARG A 223 8.35 26.17 -2.15
CA ARG A 223 8.56 26.53 -3.57
C ARG A 223 7.31 26.31 -4.42
N LYS A 224 6.51 25.28 -4.13
CA LYS A 224 5.28 24.94 -4.86
C LYS A 224 4.00 25.52 -4.26
N ASN A 225 4.09 26.29 -3.17
CA ASN A 225 2.96 26.82 -2.44
C ASN A 225 1.91 25.73 -2.10
N THR A 226 2.36 24.64 -1.49
CA THR A 226 1.52 23.50 -1.11
C THR A 226 1.89 22.98 0.29
N LEU A 227 1.26 21.87 0.72
CA LEU A 227 1.56 21.23 1.99
C LEU A 227 2.68 20.19 1.82
N LEU A 228 3.53 20.08 2.84
CA LEU A 228 4.63 19.09 2.83
C LEU A 228 4.12 17.64 2.75
N THR A 229 2.92 17.35 3.25
CA THR A 229 2.24 16.06 3.11
C THR A 229 1.78 15.80 1.68
N SER A 230 1.41 16.85 0.93
CA SER A 230 1.07 16.74 -0.48
C SER A 230 2.31 16.41 -1.32
N VAL A 231 3.47 17.01 -1.00
CA VAL A 231 4.77 16.64 -1.60
C VAL A 231 5.12 15.18 -1.30
N ALA A 232 4.96 14.73 -0.06
CA ALA A 232 5.23 13.34 0.33
C ALA A 232 4.36 12.33 -0.43
N LEU A 233 3.09 12.67 -0.66
CA LEU A 233 2.16 11.83 -1.42
C LEU A 233 2.52 11.81 -2.91
N ALA A 234 2.85 12.96 -3.50
CA ALA A 234 3.30 13.05 -4.88
C ALA A 234 4.61 12.28 -5.12
N TYR A 235 5.54 12.29 -4.15
CA TYR A 235 6.80 11.54 -4.22
C TYR A 235 6.55 10.06 -4.49
N VAL A 236 5.74 9.37 -3.68
CA VAL A 236 5.50 7.93 -3.88
C VAL A 236 4.77 7.65 -5.20
N MET A 237 3.87 8.53 -5.65
CA MET A 237 3.13 8.36 -6.91
C MET A 237 4.01 8.51 -8.16
N HIS A 238 5.03 9.38 -8.13
CA HIS A 238 5.90 9.58 -9.28
C HIS A 238 7.01 8.55 -9.43
N LYS A 239 7.34 7.81 -8.36
CA LYS A 239 8.47 6.87 -8.34
C LYS A 239 8.29 5.66 -9.26
N THR A 240 7.06 5.22 -9.52
CA THR A 240 6.76 4.07 -10.41
C THR A 240 5.30 4.11 -10.87
N PRO A 241 4.93 3.47 -12.01
CA PRO A 241 3.53 3.37 -12.43
C PRO A 241 2.63 2.64 -11.42
N TYR A 242 1.32 2.87 -11.54
CA TYR A 242 0.25 2.13 -10.85
C TYR A 242 0.34 2.15 -9.30
N VAL A 243 0.71 3.30 -8.75
CA VAL A 243 0.76 3.52 -7.29
C VAL A 243 -0.52 4.20 -6.83
N PHE A 244 -1.22 3.57 -5.89
CA PHE A 244 -2.47 4.04 -5.28
C PHE A 244 -2.30 4.12 -3.75
N PRO A 245 -1.69 5.20 -3.22
CA PRO A 245 -1.38 5.29 -1.80
C PRO A 245 -2.61 5.23 -0.90
N ILE A 246 -2.57 4.42 0.16
CA ILE A 246 -3.59 4.40 1.20
C ILE A 246 -3.40 5.61 2.10
N VAL A 247 -4.34 6.55 2.02
CA VAL A 247 -4.35 7.77 2.83
C VAL A 247 -5.40 7.67 3.93
N GLY A 248 -5.00 8.01 5.15
CA GLY A 248 -5.89 8.07 6.30
C GLY A 248 -6.09 9.51 6.77
N GLY A 249 -7.30 9.83 7.21
CA GLY A 249 -7.64 11.13 7.79
C GLY A 249 -8.66 10.97 8.91
N ARG A 250 -8.61 11.85 9.91
CA ARG A 250 -9.65 11.95 10.96
C ARG A 250 -10.55 13.16 10.78
N LYS A 251 -10.27 13.96 9.76
CA LYS A 251 -10.84 15.26 9.50
C LYS A 251 -10.99 15.44 8.00
N ILE A 252 -12.06 16.11 7.58
CA ILE A 252 -12.35 16.35 6.15
C ILE A 252 -11.24 17.18 5.52
N GLU A 253 -10.67 18.14 6.24
CA GLU A 253 -9.60 19.00 5.72
C GLU A 253 -8.33 18.22 5.36
N HIS A 254 -8.06 17.12 6.08
CA HIS A 254 -6.94 16.23 5.71
C HIS A 254 -7.20 15.50 4.40
N LEU A 255 -8.46 15.09 4.16
CA LEU A 255 -8.84 14.42 2.92
C LEU A 255 -8.77 15.39 1.73
N GLN A 256 -9.25 16.63 1.91
CA GLN A 256 -9.14 17.70 0.90
C GLN A 256 -7.69 17.95 0.49
N ALA A 257 -6.79 18.10 1.48
CA ALA A 257 -5.36 18.27 1.23
C ALA A 257 -4.73 17.10 0.45
N ASN A 258 -5.17 15.86 0.72
CA ASN A 258 -4.72 14.67 -0.02
C ASN A 258 -5.25 14.66 -1.46
N ILE A 259 -6.47 15.12 -1.70
CA ILE A 259 -7.06 15.22 -3.04
C ILE A 259 -6.32 16.28 -3.86
N GLU A 260 -6.02 17.45 -3.28
CA GLU A 260 -5.24 18.50 -3.94
C GLU A 260 -3.85 18.00 -4.37
N ALA A 261 -3.23 17.13 -3.57
CA ALA A 261 -1.93 16.54 -3.86
C ALA A 261 -1.92 15.67 -5.13
N LEU A 262 -3.06 15.15 -5.57
CA LEU A 262 -3.17 14.38 -6.83
C LEU A 262 -2.80 15.22 -8.05
N SER A 263 -2.88 16.55 -7.96
CA SER A 263 -2.52 17.47 -9.04
C SER A 263 -1.07 17.97 -8.99
N LEU A 264 -0.28 17.52 -8.02
CA LEU A 264 1.08 17.98 -7.80
C LEU A 264 2.07 17.17 -8.65
N ALA A 265 2.78 17.84 -9.56
CA ALA A 265 3.90 17.26 -10.30
C ALA A 265 5.24 17.60 -9.63
N LEU A 266 6.11 16.60 -9.44
CA LEU A 266 7.49 16.76 -8.98
C LEU A 266 8.45 16.58 -10.16
N THR A 267 9.47 17.42 -10.26
CA THR A 267 10.53 17.24 -11.26
C THR A 267 11.49 16.12 -10.83
N PRO A 268 12.26 15.54 -11.76
CA PRO A 268 13.29 14.56 -11.41
C PRO A 268 14.29 15.08 -10.36
N GLU A 269 14.63 16.37 -10.41
CA GLU A 269 15.54 17.01 -9.45
C GLU A 269 14.92 17.11 -8.05
N GLU A 270 13.62 17.40 -7.95
CA GLU A 270 12.91 17.44 -6.67
C GLU A 270 12.76 16.05 -6.06
N VAL A 271 12.53 15.02 -6.89
CA VAL A 271 12.55 13.63 -6.43
C VAL A 271 13.93 13.26 -5.91
N GLN A 272 15.00 13.61 -6.63
CA GLN A 272 16.37 13.36 -6.19
C GLN A 272 16.71 14.11 -4.90
N GLU A 273 16.25 15.36 -4.74
CA GLU A 273 16.43 16.16 -3.52
C GLU A 273 15.83 15.44 -2.30
N ILE A 274 14.62 14.87 -2.43
CA ILE A 274 13.97 14.08 -1.36
C ILE A 274 14.78 12.82 -1.06
N GLU A 275 15.29 12.15 -2.08
CA GLU A 275 16.06 10.92 -1.92
C GLU A 275 17.42 11.12 -1.26
N ASP A 276 18.06 12.27 -1.53
CA ASP A 276 19.35 12.65 -0.96
C ASP A 276 19.24 13.19 0.48
N ALA A 277 18.02 13.27 1.03
CA ALA A 277 17.80 13.68 2.42
C ALA A 277 18.55 12.79 3.44
N TYR A 278 18.79 11.52 3.08
CA TYR A 278 19.62 10.60 3.85
C TYR A 278 20.22 9.51 2.94
N PRO A 279 21.35 8.89 3.30
CA PRO A 279 21.96 7.84 2.48
C PRO A 279 21.05 6.59 2.39
N PHE A 280 20.78 6.14 1.18
CA PHE A 280 20.01 4.91 0.95
C PHE A 280 20.91 3.68 0.94
N GLU A 281 20.75 2.82 1.95
CA GLU A 281 21.51 1.57 2.04
C GLU A 281 20.87 0.49 1.16
N LEU A 282 21.50 0.16 0.04
CA LEU A 282 21.04 -0.92 -0.85
C LEU A 282 21.10 -2.30 -0.20
N GLY A 283 22.13 -2.57 0.59
CA GLY A 283 22.40 -3.89 1.15
C GLY A 283 22.85 -4.91 0.09
N PHE A 284 23.36 -6.05 0.56
CA PHE A 284 23.76 -7.16 -0.32
C PHE A 284 22.53 -7.97 -0.77
N PRO A 285 22.47 -8.46 -2.03
CA PRO A 285 23.49 -8.39 -3.09
C PRO A 285 23.45 -7.12 -3.95
N LEU A 286 22.45 -6.26 -3.77
CA LEU A 286 22.22 -5.12 -4.66
C LEU A 286 23.39 -4.12 -4.68
N ASN A 287 24.04 -3.90 -3.53
CA ASN A 287 25.19 -3.00 -3.44
C ASN A 287 26.44 -3.54 -4.17
N PHE A 288 26.58 -4.86 -4.28
CA PHE A 288 27.62 -5.49 -5.07
C PHE A 288 27.34 -5.32 -6.56
N ILE A 289 26.08 -5.53 -6.97
CA ILE A 289 25.64 -5.48 -8.37
C ILE A 289 25.64 -4.04 -8.92
N TYR A 290 25.13 -3.08 -8.15
CA TYR A 290 24.88 -1.70 -8.60
C TYR A 290 25.80 -0.65 -7.98
N GLY A 291 26.57 -0.98 -6.94
CA GLY A 291 27.33 0.00 -6.16
C GLY A 291 26.49 0.65 -5.06
N GLU A 292 26.71 1.93 -4.77
CA GLU A 292 26.10 2.60 -3.60
C GLU A 292 24.70 3.18 -3.87
N LYS A 293 24.31 3.32 -5.15
CA LYS A 293 23.03 3.92 -5.55
C LYS A 293 22.22 2.95 -6.40
N LEU A 294 20.89 3.02 -6.31
CA LEU A 294 20.02 2.34 -7.27
C LEU A 294 20.35 2.86 -8.68
N PRO A 295 20.44 1.96 -9.67
CA PRO A 295 20.69 2.39 -11.04
C PRO A 295 19.45 3.09 -11.60
N GLN A 296 19.64 3.91 -12.64
CA GLN A 296 18.52 4.49 -13.39
C GLN A 296 17.69 3.40 -14.10
N HIS A 297 18.29 2.24 -14.36
CA HIS A 297 17.65 1.09 -14.97
C HIS A 297 18.30 -0.20 -14.45
N PRO A 298 17.54 -1.29 -14.16
CA PRO A 298 18.09 -2.53 -13.59
C PRO A 298 19.15 -3.21 -14.48
N SER A 299 19.16 -2.95 -15.79
CA SER A 299 20.21 -3.45 -16.70
C SER A 299 21.53 -2.68 -16.63
N ILE A 300 21.59 -1.53 -15.95
CA ILE A 300 22.84 -0.82 -15.68
C ILE A 300 23.51 -1.50 -14.49
N VAL A 301 24.28 -2.53 -14.79
CA VAL A 301 24.94 -3.38 -13.79
C VAL A 301 26.41 -2.98 -13.68
N ARG A 302 26.81 -2.42 -12.54
CA ARG A 302 28.18 -1.95 -12.29
C ARG A 302 29.22 -3.03 -12.53
N VAL A 303 28.95 -4.27 -12.10
CA VAL A 303 29.90 -5.39 -12.25
C VAL A 303 30.13 -5.82 -13.70
N LEU A 304 29.31 -5.34 -14.65
CA LEU A 304 29.45 -5.60 -16.08
C LEU A 304 30.08 -4.41 -16.84
N GLU A 305 30.26 -3.25 -16.22
CA GLU A 305 30.76 -2.02 -16.88
C GLU A 305 32.15 -2.18 -17.50
N ASN A 306 32.95 -3.13 -16.99
CA ASN A 306 34.29 -3.42 -17.54
C ASN A 306 34.26 -4.29 -18.82
N GLY A 307 33.10 -4.86 -19.18
CA GLY A 307 32.95 -5.82 -20.27
C GLY A 307 32.51 -5.20 -21.59
N SER A 308 31.54 -4.27 -21.56
CA SER A 308 31.01 -3.56 -22.74
C SER A 308 30.01 -2.47 -22.30
N HIS A 309 29.61 -1.61 -23.25
CA HIS A 309 28.36 -0.87 -23.16
C HIS A 309 27.16 -1.81 -23.39
N TYR A 310 26.09 -1.63 -22.60
CA TYR A 310 24.85 -2.39 -22.70
C TYR A 310 23.66 -1.44 -22.82
N ASP A 311 22.95 -1.50 -23.94
CA ASP A 311 21.71 -0.75 -24.13
C ASP A 311 20.53 -1.45 -23.44
N TYR A 312 19.49 -0.68 -23.11
CA TYR A 312 18.29 -1.18 -22.46
C TYR A 312 17.03 -0.47 -22.96
N VAL A 313 15.90 -1.16 -22.85
CA VAL A 313 14.58 -0.61 -23.17
C VAL A 313 14.11 0.23 -21.98
N SER A 314 13.61 1.44 -22.23
CA SER A 314 13.09 2.29 -21.16
C SER A 314 11.87 1.67 -20.49
N GLU A 315 11.83 1.72 -19.16
CA GLU A 315 10.66 1.26 -18.40
C GLU A 315 9.46 2.21 -18.58
N PRO A 316 8.22 1.70 -18.39
CA PRO A 316 7.04 2.54 -18.32
C PRO A 316 7.19 3.60 -17.22
N LYS A 317 6.87 4.85 -17.55
CA LYS A 317 6.91 5.98 -16.62
C LYS A 317 5.60 6.10 -15.84
N SER A 318 5.67 6.69 -14.65
CA SER A 318 4.47 7.05 -13.89
C SER A 318 3.54 7.94 -14.71
N ILE A 319 2.24 7.81 -14.47
CA ILE A 319 1.24 8.65 -15.13
C ILE A 319 1.42 10.06 -14.58
N GLU A 320 1.58 11.04 -15.46
CA GLU A 320 1.68 12.44 -15.06
C GLU A 320 0.39 12.86 -14.34
N ALA A 321 0.54 13.64 -13.27
CA ALA A 321 -0.58 14.22 -12.55
C ALA A 321 -1.44 15.07 -13.51
N GLN A 322 -2.59 14.54 -13.91
CA GLN A 322 -3.57 15.28 -14.69
C GLN A 322 -4.69 15.74 -13.76
N ARG A 323 -5.02 17.04 -13.79
CA ARG A 323 -6.27 17.52 -13.18
C ARG A 323 -7.41 16.94 -14.00
N SER A 324 -8.26 16.11 -13.40
CA SER A 324 -9.57 15.81 -13.97
C SER A 324 -10.32 17.14 -14.15
N THR A 325 -10.73 17.41 -15.39
CA THR A 325 -11.54 18.58 -15.77
C THR A 325 -12.93 18.53 -15.20
#